data_AF-A0A933KQ83-F1
#
_entry.id   AF-A0A933KQ83-F1
#
_cell.length_a   1.000
_cell.length_b   1.000
_cell.length_c   1.000
_cell.angle_alpha   90.00
_cell.angle_beta   90.00
_cell.angle_gamma   90.00
#
_symmetry.space_group_name_H-M   'P 1'
#
loop_
_entity.id
_entity.type
_entity.pdbx_description
1 polymer ?
#
loop_
_entity_poly.entity_id
_entity_poly.type
_entity_poly.pdbx_seq_one_letter_code
_entity_poly.pdbx_strand_id
1 'polypeptide(L)'
;MSRMPHIEGVLSADEIAQTAQSIASLQLDTGMIPWFPNGHCDPWNHVETAMALDVAGLHSSAERAYEWLVDIQLPDGSWWNYYLPDGSVEEAKLDTNVCAYIATGVWHHWLCTWDRGFVDHLWPTVQRSLDWVLSMRKPDGTILWARTDEATPWDYALLTGSSSISHALRCGAQLAELTNEPRPDWAAA
;
A
#
# COMPACT_ATOMS: atom_id res chain seq x y z
N MET A 1 -17.20 16.43 9.04
CA MET A 1 -16.30 15.66 9.93
C MET A 1 -16.90 14.28 10.08
N SER A 2 -16.23 13.25 9.56
CA SER A 2 -16.61 11.87 9.85
C SER A 2 -16.43 11.62 11.36
N ARG A 3 -17.36 10.88 11.96
CA ARG A 3 -17.30 10.56 13.39
C ARG A 3 -16.27 9.44 13.59
N MET A 4 -15.37 9.59 14.55
CA MET A 4 -14.42 8.54 14.94
C MET A 4 -15.19 7.22 15.17
N PRO A 5 -14.80 6.12 14.52
CA PRO A 5 -15.45 4.84 14.74
C PRO A 5 -15.26 4.39 16.19
N HIS A 6 -16.13 3.51 16.66
CA HIS A 6 -16.01 2.84 17.96
C HIS A 6 -16.88 1.58 17.95
N ILE A 7 -16.56 0.64 18.83
CA ILE A 7 -17.33 -0.57 19.07
C ILE A 7 -17.66 -0.59 20.56
N GLU A 8 -18.94 -0.41 20.89
CA GLU A 8 -19.39 -0.33 22.28
C GLU A 8 -18.97 -1.58 23.08
N GLY A 9 -18.33 -1.36 24.24
CA GLY A 9 -17.83 -2.42 25.10
C GLY A 9 -16.57 -3.15 24.60
N VAL A 10 -16.00 -2.75 23.46
CA VAL A 10 -14.80 -3.39 22.87
C VAL A 10 -13.68 -2.38 22.63
N LEU A 11 -13.98 -1.27 21.95
CA LEU A 11 -12.99 -0.27 21.55
C LEU A 11 -13.64 1.11 21.46
N SER A 12 -13.21 2.03 22.32
CA SER A 12 -13.70 3.40 22.38
C SER A 12 -13.08 4.30 21.30
N ALA A 13 -13.73 5.41 21.01
CA ALA A 13 -13.20 6.43 20.10
C ALA A 13 -11.88 7.05 20.62
N ASP A 14 -11.74 7.19 21.94
CA ASP A 14 -10.52 7.72 22.56
C ASP A 14 -9.35 6.74 22.44
N GLU A 15 -9.60 5.44 22.57
CA GLU A 15 -8.58 4.40 22.33
C GLU A 15 -8.13 4.40 20.85
N ILE A 16 -9.05 4.54 19.90
CA ILE A 16 -8.70 4.66 18.47
C ILE A 16 -7.86 5.92 18.22
N ALA A 17 -8.26 7.06 18.79
CA ALA A 17 -7.51 8.30 18.68
C ALA A 17 -6.10 8.16 19.27
N GLN A 18 -5.98 7.50 20.43
CA GLN A 18 -4.69 7.23 21.06
C GLN A 18 -3.81 6.31 20.20
N THR A 19 -4.37 5.24 19.63
CA THR A 19 -3.63 4.35 18.72
C THR A 19 -3.14 5.10 17.49
N ALA A 20 -4.00 5.88 16.83
CA ALA A 20 -3.62 6.64 15.65
C ALA A 20 -2.56 7.70 15.95
N GLN A 21 -2.67 8.39 17.11
CA GLN A 21 -1.66 9.35 17.53
C GLN A 21 -0.29 8.68 17.80
N SER A 22 -0.29 7.43 18.27
CA SER A 22 0.94 6.66 18.47
C SER A 22 1.62 6.32 17.15
N ILE A 23 0.85 5.91 16.14
CA ILE A 23 1.32 5.68 14.77
C ILE A 23 1.88 6.98 14.18
N ALA A 24 1.11 8.07 14.27
CA ALA A 24 1.52 9.39 13.75
C ALA A 24 2.80 9.90 14.40
N SER A 25 3.06 9.55 15.68
CA SER A 25 4.29 9.95 16.37
C SER A 25 5.56 9.28 15.86
N LEU A 26 5.43 8.18 15.10
CA LEU A 26 6.56 7.50 14.45
C LEU A 26 6.86 8.08 13.06
N GLN A 27 5.94 8.85 12.47
CA GLN A 27 6.09 9.36 11.11
C GLN A 27 7.27 10.33 11.01
N LEU A 28 8.22 10.02 10.13
CA LEU A 28 9.38 10.86 9.84
C LEU A 28 9.02 12.04 8.95
N ASP A 29 9.92 13.01 8.82
CA ASP A 29 9.73 14.17 7.92
C ASP A 29 9.54 13.75 6.46
N THR A 30 10.16 12.64 6.06
CA THR A 30 10.03 12.01 4.74
C THR A 30 8.65 11.41 4.47
N GLY A 31 7.81 11.24 5.49
CA GLY A 31 6.51 10.58 5.40
C GLY A 31 6.53 9.09 5.77
N MET A 32 7.70 8.45 5.78
CA MET A 32 7.88 7.07 6.24
C MET A 32 7.36 6.88 7.66
N ILE A 33 6.70 5.75 7.93
CA ILE A 33 6.26 5.32 9.26
C ILE A 33 6.97 3.99 9.59
N PRO A 34 8.06 4.02 10.37
CA PRO A 34 8.75 2.81 10.82
C PRO A 34 7.88 1.94 11.72
N TRP A 35 8.18 0.64 11.81
CA TRP A 35 7.46 -0.30 12.68
C TRP A 35 7.54 0.08 14.17
N PHE A 36 8.66 0.68 14.56
CA PHE A 36 8.96 1.14 15.92
C PHE A 36 10.05 2.21 15.85
N PRO A 37 10.37 2.94 16.94
CA PRO A 37 11.40 3.97 16.91
C PRO A 37 12.75 3.44 16.39
N ASN A 38 13.23 4.03 15.29
CA ASN A 38 14.45 3.64 14.56
C ASN A 38 14.42 2.23 13.91
N GLY A 39 13.24 1.62 13.78
CA GLY A 39 13.05 0.34 13.08
C GLY A 39 12.98 0.49 11.57
N HIS A 40 12.88 -0.64 10.87
CA HIS A 40 12.62 -0.64 9.44
C HIS A 40 11.18 -0.29 9.08
N CYS A 41 10.95 -0.14 7.79
CA CYS A 41 9.65 0.07 7.17
C CYS A 41 9.56 -0.77 5.89
N ASP A 42 8.44 -1.45 5.68
CA ASP A 42 8.08 -2.08 4.41
C ASP A 42 6.81 -1.44 3.83
N PRO A 43 6.64 -1.44 2.50
CA PRO A 43 5.48 -0.83 1.87
C PRO A 43 4.12 -1.39 2.33
N TRP A 44 4.04 -2.68 2.71
CA TRP A 44 2.77 -3.31 3.08
C TRP A 44 2.28 -2.83 4.44
N ASN A 45 3.11 -2.95 5.48
CA ASN A 45 2.77 -2.43 6.81
C ASN A 45 2.64 -0.90 6.79
N HIS A 46 3.43 -0.21 5.97
CA HIS A 46 3.32 1.24 5.82
C HIS A 46 1.96 1.66 5.28
N VAL A 47 1.43 0.98 4.26
CA VAL A 47 0.06 1.20 3.77
C VAL A 47 -0.99 0.92 4.85
N GLU A 48 -0.85 -0.16 5.64
CA GLU A 48 -1.75 -0.42 6.78
C GLU A 48 -1.74 0.73 7.81
N THR A 49 -0.56 1.30 8.10
CA THR A 49 -0.49 2.45 9.01
C THR A 49 -1.17 3.69 8.42
N ALA A 50 -1.05 3.94 7.12
CA ALA A 50 -1.77 5.02 6.44
C ALA A 50 -3.30 4.81 6.51
N MET A 51 -3.77 3.58 6.29
CA MET A 51 -5.19 3.22 6.43
C MET A 51 -5.71 3.44 7.86
N ALA A 52 -4.93 3.07 8.87
CA ALA A 52 -5.28 3.31 10.27
C ALA A 52 -5.40 4.82 10.59
N LEU A 53 -4.51 5.64 10.03
CA LEU A 53 -4.57 7.10 10.15
C LEU A 53 -5.83 7.66 9.47
N ASP A 54 -6.20 7.16 8.29
CA ASP A 54 -7.42 7.55 7.59
C ASP A 54 -8.69 7.21 8.39
N VAL A 55 -8.77 6.00 8.95
CA VAL A 55 -9.89 5.59 9.81
C VAL A 55 -10.06 6.55 11.00
N ALA A 56 -8.94 7.05 11.54
CA ALA A 56 -8.92 7.99 12.65
C ALA A 56 -9.07 9.47 12.26
N GLY A 57 -9.24 9.77 10.96
CA GLY A 57 -9.37 11.15 10.46
C GLY A 57 -8.06 11.94 10.39
N LEU A 58 -6.91 11.29 10.55
CA LEU A 58 -5.57 11.89 10.38
C LEU A 58 -5.13 11.84 8.90
N HIS A 59 -5.98 12.34 8.01
CA HIS A 59 -5.82 12.22 6.55
C HIS A 59 -4.51 12.83 6.04
N SER A 60 -4.10 14.00 6.54
CA SER A 60 -2.83 14.61 6.12
C SER A 60 -1.60 13.77 6.50
N SER A 61 -1.66 13.01 7.59
CA SER A 61 -0.60 12.06 7.94
C SER A 61 -0.65 10.83 7.02
N ALA A 62 -1.84 10.33 6.67
CA ALA A 62 -2.00 9.25 5.70
C ALA A 62 -1.48 9.64 4.30
N GLU A 63 -1.83 10.83 3.81
CA GLU A 63 -1.34 11.39 2.55
C GLU A 63 0.18 11.43 2.51
N ARG A 64 0.84 11.96 3.55
CA ARG A 64 2.31 11.96 3.65
C ARG A 64 2.92 10.56 3.61
N ALA A 65 2.24 9.56 4.16
CA ALA A 65 2.68 8.18 4.10
C ALA A 65 2.64 7.65 2.65
N TYR A 66 1.59 7.96 1.90
CA TYR A 66 1.51 7.60 0.49
C TYR A 66 2.51 8.36 -0.39
N GLU A 67 2.74 9.66 -0.13
CA GLU A 67 3.75 10.44 -0.86
C GLU A 67 5.15 9.84 -0.72
N TRP A 68 5.51 9.34 0.48
CA TRP A 68 6.78 8.62 0.65
C TRP A 68 6.90 7.44 -0.34
N LEU A 69 5.83 6.65 -0.52
CA LEU A 69 5.83 5.55 -1.49
C LEU A 69 5.96 6.04 -2.94
N VAL A 70 5.38 7.20 -3.28
CA VAL A 70 5.58 7.84 -4.59
C VAL A 70 7.06 8.17 -4.79
N ASP A 71 7.68 8.81 -3.81
CA ASP A 71 9.06 9.30 -3.88
C ASP A 71 10.09 8.17 -4.02
N ILE A 72 9.84 7.01 -3.38
CA ILE A 72 10.79 5.89 -3.34
C ILE A 72 10.47 4.76 -4.34
N GLN A 73 9.41 4.90 -5.16
CA GLN A 73 9.05 3.86 -6.13
C GLN A 73 10.16 3.67 -7.17
N LEU A 74 10.50 2.40 -7.44
CA LEU A 74 11.48 2.05 -8.45
C LEU A 74 10.96 2.34 -9.87
N PRO A 75 11.85 2.52 -10.87
CA PRO A 75 11.43 2.81 -12.24
C PRO A 75 10.50 1.76 -12.86
N ASP A 76 10.55 0.51 -12.40
CA ASP A 76 9.69 -0.57 -12.88
C ASP A 76 8.32 -0.64 -12.16
N GLY A 77 8.06 0.21 -11.17
CA GLY A 77 6.82 0.27 -10.41
C GLY A 77 6.84 -0.48 -9.07
N SER A 78 7.93 -1.18 -8.75
CA SER A 78 8.07 -1.94 -7.52
C SER A 78 8.72 -1.15 -6.38
N TRP A 79 8.80 -1.77 -5.20
CA TRP A 79 9.53 -1.28 -4.04
C TRP A 79 10.35 -2.43 -3.44
N TRP A 80 11.46 -2.11 -2.79
CA TRP A 80 12.22 -3.06 -2.00
C TRP A 80 11.44 -3.51 -0.76
N ASN A 81 11.80 -4.65 -0.21
CA ASN A 81 11.07 -5.26 0.89
C ASN A 81 11.20 -4.48 2.20
N TYR A 82 12.40 -3.98 2.53
CA TYR A 82 12.62 -3.17 3.74
C TYR A 82 13.57 -1.99 3.51
N TYR A 83 13.23 -0.89 4.16
CA TYR A 83 14.00 0.36 4.22
C TYR A 83 14.29 0.74 5.67
N LEU A 84 15.45 1.35 5.90
CA LEU A 84 15.83 1.95 7.18
C LEU A 84 15.40 3.43 7.24
N PRO A 85 15.31 4.03 8.45
CA PRO A 85 14.89 5.43 8.63
C PRO A 85 15.72 6.48 7.89
N ASP A 86 16.97 6.16 7.54
CA ASP A 86 17.85 7.02 6.75
C ASP A 86 17.62 6.91 5.23
N GLY A 87 16.66 6.10 4.81
CA GLY A 87 16.31 5.83 3.41
C GLY A 87 17.16 4.74 2.75
N SER A 88 18.12 4.14 3.46
CA SER A 88 18.88 3.02 2.92
C SER A 88 18.03 1.74 2.84
N VAL A 89 18.39 0.86 1.89
CA VAL A 89 17.70 -0.42 1.68
C VAL A 89 18.27 -1.46 2.64
N GLU A 90 17.42 -2.08 3.45
CA GLU A 90 17.79 -3.19 4.32
C GLU A 90 17.67 -4.54 3.59
N GLU A 91 16.58 -4.75 2.84
CA GLU A 91 16.34 -5.97 2.07
C GLU A 91 15.81 -5.65 0.67
N ALA A 92 16.62 -5.94 -0.37
CA ALA A 92 16.32 -5.68 -1.77
C ALA A 92 15.44 -6.76 -2.45
N LYS A 93 14.73 -7.58 -1.68
CA LYS A 93 13.73 -8.51 -2.24
C LYS A 93 12.56 -7.70 -2.81
N LEU A 94 12.03 -8.12 -3.95
CA LEU A 94 10.80 -7.57 -4.52
C LEU A 94 9.68 -8.57 -4.30
N ASP A 95 8.69 -8.20 -3.49
CA ASP A 95 7.54 -9.04 -3.12
C ASP A 95 6.28 -8.51 -3.82
N THR A 96 5.58 -9.38 -4.55
CA THR A 96 4.42 -9.00 -5.36
C THR A 96 3.20 -8.60 -4.55
N ASN A 97 2.95 -9.21 -3.39
CA ASN A 97 1.84 -8.79 -2.54
C ASN A 97 2.13 -7.49 -1.81
N VAL A 98 3.40 -7.24 -1.47
CA VAL A 98 3.82 -5.96 -0.89
C VAL A 98 3.61 -4.84 -1.90
N CYS A 99 4.06 -5.02 -3.14
CA CYS A 99 3.91 -4.01 -4.19
C CYS A 99 2.44 -3.76 -4.55
N ALA A 100 1.63 -4.82 -4.66
CA ALA A 100 0.22 -4.66 -5.03
C ALA A 100 -0.59 -3.78 -4.05
N TYR A 101 -0.21 -3.78 -2.77
CA TYR A 101 -1.07 -3.31 -1.69
C TYR A 101 -1.35 -1.80 -1.68
N ILE A 102 -0.52 -1.02 -2.37
CA ILE A 102 -0.78 0.42 -2.60
C ILE A 102 -2.17 0.68 -3.19
N ALA A 103 -2.65 -0.20 -4.08
CA ALA A 103 -3.97 -0.06 -4.70
C ALA A 103 -5.10 -0.17 -3.67
N THR A 104 -4.95 -1.08 -2.70
CA THR A 104 -5.88 -1.23 -1.57
C THR A 104 -5.88 0.02 -0.71
N GLY A 105 -4.70 0.54 -0.36
CA GLY A 105 -4.55 1.74 0.44
C GLY A 105 -5.18 2.98 -0.19
N VAL A 106 -4.88 3.25 -1.47
CA VAL A 106 -5.44 4.41 -2.18
C VAL A 106 -6.96 4.29 -2.35
N TRP A 107 -7.48 3.08 -2.62
CA TRP A 107 -8.92 2.86 -2.64
C TRP A 107 -9.57 3.07 -1.27
N HIS A 108 -8.92 2.61 -0.20
CA HIS A 108 -9.38 2.85 1.17
C HIS A 108 -9.39 4.35 1.51
N HIS A 109 -8.32 5.08 1.18
CA HIS A 109 -8.26 6.53 1.37
C HIS A 109 -9.42 7.23 0.67
N TRP A 110 -9.68 6.90 -0.60
CA TRP A 110 -10.85 7.40 -1.34
C TRP A 110 -12.17 7.14 -0.61
N LEU A 111 -12.38 5.94 -0.06
CA LEU A 111 -13.61 5.63 0.67
C LEU A 111 -13.74 6.43 1.99
N CYS A 112 -12.62 6.78 2.61
CA CYS A 112 -12.57 7.59 3.83
C CYS A 112 -12.80 9.09 3.54
N THR A 113 -12.21 9.62 2.48
CA THR A 113 -12.11 11.08 2.25
C THR A 113 -12.99 11.57 1.10
N TRP A 114 -13.30 10.71 0.14
CA TRP A 114 -13.87 11.07 -1.16
C TRP A 114 -13.02 12.13 -1.89
N ASP A 115 -11.70 12.13 -1.64
CA ASP A 115 -10.76 13.01 -2.33
C ASP A 115 -10.37 12.42 -3.68
N ARG A 116 -10.98 12.98 -4.73
CA ARG A 116 -10.68 12.58 -6.10
C ARG A 116 -9.31 13.10 -6.56
N GLY A 117 -8.89 14.27 -6.10
CA GLY A 117 -7.61 14.84 -6.47
C GLY A 117 -6.45 13.98 -5.99
N PHE A 118 -6.57 13.42 -4.79
CA PHE A 118 -5.60 12.46 -4.27
C PHE A 118 -5.51 11.19 -5.12
N VAL A 119 -6.67 10.63 -5.52
CA VAL A 119 -6.72 9.46 -6.42
C VAL A 119 -6.03 9.76 -7.75
N ASP A 120 -6.35 10.89 -8.40
CA ASP A 120 -5.75 11.26 -9.68
C ASP A 120 -4.23 11.46 -9.56
N HIS A 121 -3.74 11.98 -8.43
CA HIS A 121 -2.31 12.15 -8.14
C HIS A 121 -1.58 10.80 -7.95
N LEU A 122 -2.17 9.87 -7.20
CA LEU A 122 -1.56 8.57 -6.91
C LEU A 122 -1.76 7.53 -8.02
N TRP A 123 -2.68 7.76 -8.95
CA TRP A 123 -3.02 6.81 -10.01
C TRP A 123 -1.81 6.30 -10.80
N PRO A 124 -0.87 7.14 -11.27
CA PRO A 124 0.30 6.65 -11.99
C PRO A 124 1.17 5.67 -11.17
N THR A 125 1.25 5.89 -9.85
CA THR A 125 2.01 5.03 -8.93
C THR A 125 1.33 3.68 -8.74
N VAL A 126 0.00 3.69 -8.53
CA VAL A 126 -0.82 2.47 -8.45
C VAL A 126 -0.73 1.66 -9.74
N GLN A 127 -0.87 2.33 -10.89
CA GLN A 127 -0.86 1.69 -12.19
C GLN A 127 0.46 0.98 -12.47
N ARG A 128 1.60 1.68 -12.31
CA ARG A 128 2.93 1.07 -12.53
C ARG A 128 3.14 -0.14 -11.61
N SER A 129 2.68 -0.05 -10.37
CA SER A 129 2.84 -1.15 -9.42
C SER A 129 2.03 -2.39 -9.82
N LEU A 130 0.75 -2.23 -10.16
CA LEU A 130 -0.08 -3.37 -10.57
C LEU A 130 0.34 -3.95 -11.93
N ASP A 131 0.82 -3.11 -12.85
CA ASP A 131 1.41 -3.58 -14.11
C ASP A 131 2.65 -4.44 -13.86
N TRP A 132 3.51 -4.04 -12.91
CA TRP A 132 4.66 -4.84 -12.49
C TRP A 132 4.24 -6.16 -11.85
N VAL A 133 3.28 -6.15 -10.93
CA VAL A 133 2.75 -7.37 -10.29
C VAL A 133 2.21 -8.36 -11.32
N LEU A 134 1.46 -7.88 -12.32
CA LEU A 134 0.93 -8.73 -13.38
C LEU A 134 2.01 -9.22 -14.36
N SER A 135 3.13 -8.51 -14.49
CA SER A 135 4.28 -8.99 -15.27
C SER A 135 4.93 -10.24 -14.66
N MET A 136 4.74 -10.46 -13.35
CA MET A 136 5.23 -11.64 -12.62
C MET A 136 4.30 -12.86 -12.73
N ARG A 137 3.27 -12.77 -13.58
CA ARG A 137 2.29 -13.83 -13.82
C ARG A 137 2.85 -14.94 -14.72
N LYS A 138 2.64 -16.18 -14.32
CA LYS A 138 2.93 -17.40 -15.09
C LYS A 138 1.87 -17.66 -16.17
N PRO A 139 2.14 -18.54 -17.15
CA PRO A 139 1.15 -18.92 -18.17
C PRO A 139 -0.15 -19.52 -17.62
N ASP A 140 -0.11 -20.12 -16.42
CA ASP A 140 -1.27 -20.68 -15.72
C ASP A 140 -2.07 -19.62 -14.94
N GLY A 141 -1.66 -18.36 -14.97
CA GLY A 141 -2.30 -17.25 -14.27
C GLY A 141 -1.77 -16.99 -12.86
N THR A 142 -0.96 -17.88 -12.29
CA THR A 142 -0.41 -17.67 -10.94
C THR A 142 0.64 -16.56 -10.93
N ILE A 143 0.59 -15.68 -9.93
CA ILE A 143 1.56 -14.61 -9.75
C ILE A 143 2.65 -15.08 -8.79
N LEU A 144 3.90 -15.00 -9.22
CA LEU A 144 5.05 -15.42 -8.43
C LEU A 144 5.20 -14.54 -7.18
N TRP A 145 5.60 -15.15 -6.07
CA TRP A 145 5.67 -14.43 -4.80
C TRP A 145 6.71 -13.31 -4.82
N ALA A 146 7.92 -13.60 -5.30
CA ALA A 146 8.99 -12.63 -5.24
C ALA A 146 10.04 -12.82 -6.35
N ARG A 147 10.96 -11.86 -6.45
CA ARG A 147 12.29 -12.00 -7.10
C ARG A 147 13.33 -11.14 -6.37
N THR A 148 14.61 -11.43 -6.53
CA THR A 148 15.68 -10.47 -6.19
C THR A 148 16.10 -9.69 -7.44
N ASP A 149 16.86 -8.62 -7.26
CA ASP A 149 17.43 -7.82 -8.34
C ASP A 149 18.31 -8.63 -9.32
N GLU A 150 19.00 -9.65 -8.82
CA GLU A 150 19.97 -10.47 -9.57
C GLU A 150 19.45 -11.85 -10.03
N ALA A 151 18.21 -12.27 -9.71
CA ALA A 151 17.82 -13.68 -9.85
C ALA A 151 16.51 -13.96 -10.60
N THR A 152 16.47 -15.18 -11.14
CA THR A 152 15.24 -15.87 -11.55
C THR A 152 14.20 -15.76 -10.43
N PRO A 153 12.96 -15.35 -10.73
CA PRO A 153 11.87 -15.34 -9.76
C PRO A 153 11.75 -16.67 -9.02
N TRP A 154 11.27 -16.63 -7.77
CA TRP A 154 10.89 -17.85 -7.07
C TRP A 154 9.85 -18.62 -7.90
N ASP A 155 9.84 -19.94 -7.83
CA ASP A 155 9.01 -20.81 -8.69
C ASP A 155 7.62 -21.12 -8.12
N TYR A 156 7.26 -20.48 -7.01
CA TYR A 156 5.99 -20.68 -6.31
C TYR A 156 5.25 -19.37 -5.99
N ALA A 157 3.96 -19.52 -5.69
CA ALA A 157 3.06 -18.47 -5.23
C ALA A 157 2.58 -18.79 -3.81
N LEU A 158 2.42 -17.77 -2.98
CA LEU A 158 1.83 -17.92 -1.64
C LEU A 158 0.31 -17.73 -1.71
N LEU A 159 -0.45 -18.62 -1.07
CA LEU A 159 -1.93 -18.49 -1.05
C LEU A 159 -2.38 -17.14 -0.46
N THR A 160 -1.75 -16.72 0.64
CA THR A 160 -2.04 -15.44 1.29
C THR A 160 -1.62 -14.25 0.41
N GLY A 161 -0.44 -14.33 -0.21
CA GLY A 161 0.04 -13.33 -1.18
C GLY A 161 -0.90 -13.19 -2.37
N SER A 162 -1.30 -14.31 -2.99
CA SER A 162 -2.28 -14.34 -4.09
C SER A 162 -3.64 -13.75 -3.68
N SER A 163 -4.09 -13.99 -2.45
CA SER A 163 -5.34 -13.43 -1.94
C SER A 163 -5.24 -11.90 -1.79
N SER A 164 -4.13 -11.41 -1.27
CA SER A 164 -3.84 -9.97 -1.16
C SER A 164 -3.78 -9.31 -2.54
N ILE A 165 -3.06 -9.92 -3.50
CA ILE A 165 -2.95 -9.41 -4.87
C ILE A 165 -4.32 -9.38 -5.56
N SER A 166 -5.13 -10.44 -5.42
CA SER A 166 -6.49 -10.46 -5.98
C SER A 166 -7.37 -9.34 -5.42
N HIS A 167 -7.26 -9.05 -4.12
CA HIS A 167 -7.97 -7.93 -3.51
C HIS A 167 -7.47 -6.58 -4.05
N ALA A 168 -6.15 -6.38 -4.09
CA ALA A 168 -5.52 -5.17 -4.61
C ALA A 168 -5.87 -4.90 -6.08
N LEU A 169 -5.92 -5.93 -6.93
CA LEU A 169 -6.34 -5.81 -8.33
C LEU A 169 -7.79 -5.34 -8.46
N ARG A 170 -8.69 -5.80 -7.59
CA ARG A 170 -10.08 -5.31 -7.55
C ARG A 170 -10.16 -3.85 -7.11
N CYS A 171 -9.38 -3.46 -6.11
CA CYS A 171 -9.26 -2.05 -5.71
C CYS A 171 -8.69 -1.18 -6.84
N GLY A 172 -7.63 -1.64 -7.49
CA GLY A 172 -7.04 -1.01 -8.67
C GLY A 172 -8.04 -0.84 -9.81
N ALA A 173 -8.84 -1.87 -10.10
CA ALA A 173 -9.88 -1.77 -11.13
C ALA A 173 -10.94 -0.72 -10.79
N GLN A 174 -11.34 -0.58 -9.53
CA GLN A 174 -12.26 0.48 -9.11
C GLN A 174 -11.63 1.88 -9.24
N LEU A 175 -10.35 2.03 -8.87
CA LEU A 175 -9.61 3.28 -9.08
C LEU A 175 -9.52 3.63 -10.58
N ALA A 176 -9.28 2.62 -11.42
CA ALA A 176 -9.20 2.78 -12.88
C ALA A 176 -10.51 3.30 -13.49
N GLU A 177 -11.65 2.77 -13.03
CA GLU A 177 -12.97 3.27 -13.44
C GLU A 177 -13.18 4.72 -12.98
N LEU A 178 -12.77 5.07 -11.76
CA LEU A 178 -12.83 6.45 -11.30
C LEU A 178 -11.98 7.37 -12.19
N THR A 179 -10.76 6.99 -12.55
CA THR A 179 -9.84 7.79 -13.37
C THR A 179 -10.19 7.82 -14.86
N ASN A 180 -11.24 7.09 -15.29
CA ASN A 180 -11.63 6.90 -16.70
C ASN A 180 -10.58 6.15 -17.54
N GLU A 181 -9.81 5.27 -16.91
CA GLU A 181 -8.81 4.41 -17.56
C GLU A 181 -9.09 2.92 -17.26
N PRO A 182 -10.25 2.37 -17.67
CA PRO A 182 -10.68 1.04 -17.26
C PRO A 182 -9.66 -0.08 -17.57
N ARG A 183 -9.41 -0.95 -16.58
CA ARG A 183 -8.46 -2.07 -16.62
C ARG A 183 -9.18 -3.43 -16.52
N PRO A 184 -9.89 -3.88 -17.57
CA PRO A 184 -10.62 -5.15 -17.53
C PRO A 184 -9.71 -6.36 -17.33
N ASP A 185 -8.44 -6.25 -17.73
CA ASP A 185 -7.39 -7.23 -17.51
C ASP A 185 -7.10 -7.45 -16.01
N TRP A 186 -7.25 -6.43 -15.17
CA TRP A 186 -7.06 -6.53 -13.72
C TRP A 186 -8.24 -7.21 -13.04
N ALA A 187 -9.46 -6.92 -13.47
CA ALA A 187 -10.67 -7.54 -12.92
C ALA A 187 -10.78 -9.03 -13.27
N ALA A 188 -10.15 -9.45 -14.38
CA ALA A 188 -10.15 -10.83 -14.87
C ALA A 188 -8.94 -11.66 -14.41
N ALA A 189 -7.95 -11.04 -13.75
CA ALA A 189 -6.71 -11.68 -13.32
C ALA A 189 -6.83 -12.50 -12.03
#